data_AF-A0A2T3J449-F1
#
_entry.id   AF-A0A2T3J449-F1
#
_cell.length_a   1.000
_cell.length_b   1.000
_cell.length_c   1.000
_cell.angle_alpha   90.00
_cell.angle_beta   90.00
_cell.angle_gamma   90.00
#
_symmetry.space_group_name_H-M   'P 1'
#
loop_
_entity.id
_entity.type
_entity.pdbx_description
1 polymer ?
#
loop_
_entity_poly.entity_id
_entity_poly.type
_entity_poly.pdbx_seq_one_letter_code
_entity_poly.pdbx_strand_id
1 'polypeptide(L)'
;MKKLLLTLLLPMTAYASEPLTPEAITSAQVSNIQADQTYTYVRCWYRLHYNHDDPATTWEWALDENGDYFTLSGYWWSSVSFKNMFYTDTSQEKIAERCNATLGTGHETADMSYYAADNRASFNHSIWTNDSVFQPDTINKMVALGDSLSDTGNMFNASQWLFPNRNSWFLGRFSNGLVWTEYLARDKGIPLYNWAVGGAAGTNQYVALTGVTEQVTSYLTYMKMAKNYRPERTLFTLEFGLNDFMNYDREVSEVKADFSSALIRLTDAGAQNIMLFTLPDATKAPQFKYSTQDEIEKVRAKIKLFNIYIREQAQYYQDKGINVALVDAAQMFNDLTTEPNAHGFENAKDACLNINRSNSMDYLYSHSLTNDCAYHGSDKYVFWGVTHPTTATHKYIADKILAGVMNQYSF
;
A
#
# COMPACT_ATOMS: atom_id res chain seq x y z
N MET A 1 -16.98 -7.51 -46.35
CA MET A 1 -17.91 -7.19 -45.26
C MET A 1 -17.10 -6.73 -44.05
N LYS A 2 -17.04 -5.41 -43.83
CA LYS A 2 -16.43 -4.80 -42.64
C LYS A 2 -17.38 -5.03 -41.45
N LYS A 3 -16.94 -5.70 -40.39
CA LYS A 3 -17.67 -5.73 -39.11
C LYS A 3 -17.22 -4.51 -38.29
N LEU A 4 -18.14 -3.57 -38.16
CA LEU A 4 -18.08 -2.42 -37.27
C LEU A 4 -18.20 -2.95 -35.83
N LEU A 5 -17.13 -2.93 -35.04
CA LEU A 5 -17.25 -3.09 -33.59
C LEU A 5 -17.68 -1.74 -33.02
N LEU A 6 -18.93 -1.68 -32.57
CA LEU A 6 -19.48 -0.53 -31.86
C LEU A 6 -18.99 -0.60 -30.40
N THR A 7 -17.90 0.07 -30.10
CA THR A 7 -17.47 0.33 -28.71
C THR A 7 -18.40 1.40 -28.13
N LEU A 8 -19.39 0.99 -27.32
CA LEU A 8 -20.05 1.90 -26.39
C LEU A 8 -19.08 2.24 -25.26
N LEU A 9 -18.19 3.19 -25.52
CA LEU A 9 -17.58 4.00 -24.46
C LEU A 9 -18.65 5.00 -24.03
N LEU A 10 -19.40 4.68 -22.97
CA LEU A 10 -20.16 5.68 -22.24
C LEU A 10 -19.15 6.65 -21.61
N PRO A 11 -19.19 7.96 -21.93
CA PRO A 11 -18.41 8.94 -21.21
C PRO A 11 -19.10 9.12 -19.85
N MET A 12 -18.58 8.47 -18.82
CA MET A 12 -18.83 8.91 -17.45
C MET A 12 -18.10 10.25 -17.31
N THR A 13 -18.76 11.34 -17.67
CA THR A 13 -18.36 12.67 -17.20
C THR A 13 -18.59 12.68 -15.69
N ALA A 14 -17.58 12.23 -14.95
CA ALA A 14 -17.48 12.54 -13.54
C ALA A 14 -17.37 14.06 -13.46
N TYR A 15 -18.46 14.72 -13.06
CA TYR A 15 -18.35 16.10 -12.60
C TYR A 15 -17.36 16.07 -11.44
N ALA A 16 -16.18 16.65 -11.65
CA ALA A 16 -15.22 16.88 -10.59
C ALA A 16 -15.85 17.93 -9.64
N SER A 17 -16.63 17.43 -8.68
CA SER A 17 -16.90 18.18 -7.46
C SER A 17 -15.55 18.46 -6.80
N GLU A 18 -15.38 19.66 -6.24
CA GLU A 18 -14.16 19.98 -5.48
C GLU A 18 -13.88 18.86 -4.46
N PRO A 19 -12.63 18.43 -4.31
CA PRO A 19 -12.30 17.35 -3.39
C PRO A 19 -12.76 17.72 -1.97
N LEU A 20 -13.59 16.87 -1.38
CA LEU A 20 -14.16 17.08 -0.05
C LEU A 20 -13.03 17.17 0.99
N THR A 21 -12.89 18.33 1.63
CA THR A 21 -11.92 18.55 2.70
C THR A 21 -12.50 18.14 4.07
N PRO A 22 -11.66 17.68 5.00
CA PRO A 22 -12.15 17.26 6.32
C PRO A 22 -12.78 18.40 7.13
N GLU A 23 -12.38 19.66 6.88
CA GLU A 23 -12.94 20.84 7.54
C GLU A 23 -14.37 21.18 7.09
N ALA A 24 -14.76 20.74 5.88
CA ALA A 24 -16.11 20.95 5.36
C ALA A 24 -17.16 19.98 5.94
N ILE A 25 -16.72 18.92 6.63
CA ILE A 25 -17.61 17.90 7.18
C ILE A 25 -18.20 18.37 8.52
N THR A 26 -19.52 18.44 8.58
CA THR A 26 -20.27 18.85 9.77
C THR A 26 -20.57 17.67 10.70
N SER A 27 -20.75 17.95 11.99
CA SER A 27 -21.16 16.93 12.99
C SER A 27 -22.51 16.29 12.66
N ALA A 28 -23.42 17.02 12.00
CA ALA A 28 -24.70 16.48 11.55
C ALA A 28 -24.52 15.44 10.44
N GLN A 29 -23.63 15.70 9.46
CA GLN A 29 -23.29 14.72 8.44
C GLN A 29 -22.67 13.46 9.06
N VAL A 30 -21.72 13.63 9.98
CA VAL A 30 -21.11 12.49 10.70
C VAL A 30 -22.17 11.67 11.43
N SER A 31 -23.06 12.33 12.18
CA SER A 31 -24.11 11.65 12.95
C SER A 31 -25.08 10.89 12.04
N ASN A 32 -25.46 11.48 10.90
CA ASN A 32 -26.34 10.83 9.92
C ASN A 32 -25.69 9.59 9.30
N ILE A 33 -24.42 9.69 8.89
CA ILE A 33 -23.67 8.57 8.32
C ILE A 33 -23.49 7.45 9.35
N GLN A 34 -23.12 7.79 10.59
CA GLN A 34 -22.96 6.80 11.66
C GLN A 34 -24.29 6.18 12.10
N ALA A 35 -25.43 6.83 11.85
CA ALA A 35 -26.76 6.30 12.14
C ALA A 35 -27.31 5.38 11.03
N ASP A 36 -26.76 5.44 9.81
CA ASP A 36 -27.16 4.61 8.67
C ASP A 36 -26.59 3.18 8.78
N GLN A 37 -27.02 2.48 9.83
CA GLN A 37 -26.57 1.13 10.14
C GLN A 37 -27.17 0.11 9.15
N THR A 38 -26.29 -0.73 8.62
CA THR A 38 -26.57 -1.79 7.66
C THR A 38 -25.64 -2.98 7.93
N TYR A 39 -25.56 -3.90 6.98
CA TYR A 39 -24.58 -4.97 6.97
C TYR A 39 -23.90 -5.12 5.61
N THR A 40 -22.78 -5.85 5.59
CA THR A 40 -22.11 -6.31 4.36
C THR A 40 -21.49 -7.70 4.58
N TYR A 41 -21.00 -8.33 3.51
CA TYR A 41 -20.28 -9.61 3.58
C TYR A 41 -18.78 -9.40 3.52
N VAL A 42 -18.02 -10.44 3.89
CA VAL A 42 -16.56 -10.43 3.84
C VAL A 42 -16.06 -11.34 2.73
N ARG A 43 -15.29 -10.77 1.80
CA ARG A 43 -14.56 -11.50 0.76
C ARG A 43 -13.16 -11.84 1.26
N CYS A 44 -12.83 -13.12 1.34
CA CYS A 44 -11.55 -13.63 1.81
C CYS A 44 -10.69 -14.09 0.61
N TRP A 45 -9.64 -13.36 0.29
CA TRP A 45 -8.69 -13.71 -0.75
C TRP A 45 -7.52 -14.53 -0.20
N TYR A 46 -6.98 -15.42 -1.04
CA TYR A 46 -5.78 -16.20 -0.73
C TYR A 46 -5.01 -16.56 -2.00
N ARG A 47 -3.72 -16.82 -1.83
CA ARG A 47 -2.84 -17.39 -2.86
C ARG A 47 -3.15 -18.86 -3.06
N LEU A 48 -3.25 -19.29 -4.32
CA LEU A 48 -3.49 -20.70 -4.66
C LEU A 48 -2.24 -21.58 -4.51
N HIS A 49 -1.06 -21.01 -4.74
CA HIS A 49 0.20 -21.73 -4.77
C HIS A 49 0.91 -21.70 -3.40
N TYR A 50 1.67 -22.74 -3.09
CA TYR A 50 2.33 -22.94 -1.79
C TYR A 50 3.65 -22.16 -1.60
N ASN A 51 4.06 -21.36 -2.58
CA ASN A 51 5.26 -20.52 -2.53
C ASN A 51 4.98 -19.14 -3.15
N HIS A 52 5.96 -18.22 -3.14
CA HIS A 52 5.79 -16.87 -3.67
C HIS A 52 6.06 -16.72 -5.19
N ASP A 53 6.34 -17.80 -5.91
CA ASP A 53 6.64 -17.76 -7.35
C ASP A 53 5.40 -17.50 -8.21
N ASP A 54 4.23 -17.92 -7.71
CA ASP A 54 2.93 -17.70 -8.37
C ASP A 54 2.08 -16.74 -7.53
N PRO A 55 1.86 -15.49 -8.01
CA PRO A 55 1.04 -14.48 -7.33
C PRO A 55 -0.46 -14.66 -7.53
N ALA A 56 -0.91 -15.68 -8.27
CA ALA A 56 -2.33 -15.90 -8.53
C ALA A 56 -3.12 -16.12 -7.24
N THR A 57 -4.22 -15.38 -7.13
CA THR A 57 -5.15 -15.44 -5.99
C THR A 57 -6.57 -15.77 -6.44
N THR A 58 -7.32 -16.42 -5.57
CA THR A 58 -8.78 -16.52 -5.65
C THR A 58 -9.40 -16.07 -4.34
N TRP A 59 -10.74 -16.11 -4.23
CA TRP A 59 -11.44 -15.73 -3.02
C TRP A 59 -12.68 -16.58 -2.77
N GLU A 60 -13.10 -16.63 -1.52
CA GLU A 60 -14.39 -17.16 -1.07
C GLU A 60 -15.08 -16.16 -0.15
N TRP A 61 -16.41 -16.29 0.02
CA TRP A 61 -17.13 -15.54 1.04
C TRP A 61 -16.88 -16.15 2.41
N ALA A 62 -16.57 -15.32 3.41
CA ALA A 62 -16.43 -15.77 4.79
C ALA A 62 -17.71 -16.44 5.27
N LEU A 63 -17.56 -17.52 6.05
CA LEU A 63 -18.64 -18.23 6.70
C LEU A 63 -18.56 -18.07 8.22
N ASP A 64 -19.73 -18.13 8.87
CA ASP A 64 -19.84 -18.19 10.32
C ASP A 64 -19.65 -19.64 10.82
N GLU A 65 -19.88 -19.87 12.12
CA GLU A 65 -19.71 -21.20 12.74
C GLU A 65 -20.73 -22.25 12.28
N ASN A 66 -21.87 -21.81 11.73
CA ASN A 66 -22.92 -22.68 11.22
C ASN A 66 -22.76 -22.98 9.72
N GLY A 67 -21.80 -22.32 9.05
CA GLY A 67 -21.60 -22.40 7.61
C GLY A 67 -22.48 -21.43 6.80
N ASP A 68 -23.16 -20.49 7.46
CA ASP A 68 -23.88 -19.40 6.80
C ASP A 68 -22.91 -18.26 6.44
N TYR A 69 -23.29 -17.38 5.51
CA TYR A 69 -22.43 -16.24 5.16
C TYR A 69 -22.21 -15.31 6.35
N PHE A 70 -20.94 -15.12 6.70
CA PHE A 70 -20.54 -14.19 7.75
C PHE A 70 -20.78 -12.74 7.28
N THR A 71 -21.47 -11.97 8.13
CA THR A 71 -21.80 -10.57 7.86
C THR A 71 -21.20 -9.66 8.91
N LEU A 72 -20.90 -8.43 8.50
CA LEU A 72 -20.46 -7.35 9.38
C LEU A 72 -21.59 -6.34 9.51
N SER A 73 -22.01 -6.02 10.73
CA SER A 73 -22.88 -4.87 10.99
C SER A 73 -22.04 -3.60 11.07
N GLY A 74 -22.55 -2.50 10.53
CA GLY A 74 -21.80 -1.26 10.42
C GLY A 74 -22.42 -0.25 9.48
N TYR A 75 -21.62 0.66 8.95
CA TYR A 75 -22.08 1.71 8.04
C TYR A 75 -21.04 1.99 6.96
N TRP A 76 -21.52 2.43 5.80
CA TRP A 76 -20.67 2.79 4.67
C TRP A 76 -20.38 4.29 4.67
N TRP A 77 -19.19 4.66 4.22
CA TRP A 77 -18.95 6.03 3.78
C TRP A 77 -17.95 6.09 2.63
N SER A 78 -18.14 7.09 1.77
CA SER A 78 -17.15 7.50 0.78
C SER A 78 -17.31 8.94 0.34
N SER A 79 -16.20 9.53 -0.09
CA SER A 79 -16.21 10.75 -0.89
C SER A 79 -16.54 10.49 -2.36
N VAL A 80 -16.33 9.26 -2.87
CA VAL A 80 -16.63 8.83 -4.25
C VAL A 80 -17.07 7.36 -4.27
N SER A 81 -18.17 7.01 -4.95
CA SER A 81 -18.85 5.71 -4.82
C SER A 81 -17.99 4.44 -4.91
N PHE A 82 -16.88 4.43 -5.67
CA PHE A 82 -16.00 3.25 -5.78
C PHE A 82 -14.88 3.19 -4.73
N LYS A 83 -14.67 4.24 -3.93
CA LYS A 83 -13.70 4.31 -2.82
C LYS A 83 -14.36 4.10 -1.43
N ASN A 84 -15.40 3.27 -1.36
CA ASN A 84 -16.11 3.01 -0.10
C ASN A 84 -15.20 2.34 0.95
N MET A 85 -15.41 2.73 2.21
CA MET A 85 -14.89 2.07 3.41
C MET A 85 -16.07 1.66 4.30
N PHE A 86 -16.03 0.44 4.83
CA PHE A 86 -17.05 -0.06 5.75
C PHE A 86 -16.56 0.06 7.19
N TYR A 87 -17.33 0.72 8.05
CA TYR A 87 -16.99 0.93 9.46
C TYR A 87 -17.81 -0.04 10.30
N THR A 88 -17.14 -0.90 11.06
CA THR A 88 -17.75 -1.92 11.91
C THR A 88 -17.13 -1.91 13.31
N ASP A 89 -17.84 -2.42 14.30
CA ASP A 89 -17.29 -2.67 15.63
C ASP A 89 -16.70 -4.09 15.75
N THR A 90 -16.81 -4.91 14.69
CA THR A 90 -16.18 -6.23 14.60
C THR A 90 -14.66 -6.09 14.53
N SER A 91 -13.92 -6.83 15.36
CA SER A 91 -12.45 -6.79 15.35
C SER A 91 -11.87 -7.43 14.08
N GLN A 92 -10.76 -6.89 13.61
CA GLN A 92 -10.00 -7.44 12.49
C GLN A 92 -9.54 -8.89 12.77
N GLU A 93 -9.20 -9.19 14.02
CA GLU A 93 -8.87 -10.55 14.47
C GLU A 93 -10.03 -11.51 14.21
N LYS A 94 -11.27 -11.11 14.57
CA LYS A 94 -12.45 -11.96 14.32
C LYS A 94 -12.69 -12.18 12.83
N ILE A 95 -12.52 -11.14 12.02
CA ILE A 95 -12.69 -11.24 10.57
C ILE A 95 -11.63 -12.17 9.97
N ALA A 96 -10.37 -12.02 10.37
CA ALA A 96 -9.28 -12.89 9.97
C ALA A 96 -9.52 -14.34 10.38
N GLU A 97 -9.97 -14.58 11.62
CA GLU A 97 -10.34 -15.91 12.12
C GLU A 97 -11.41 -16.57 11.24
N ARG A 98 -12.47 -15.83 10.89
CA ARG A 98 -13.54 -16.33 10.01
C ARG A 98 -13.04 -16.66 8.62
N CYS A 99 -12.24 -15.80 8.02
CA CYS A 99 -11.64 -16.07 6.72
C CYS A 99 -10.71 -17.29 6.77
N ASN A 100 -9.85 -17.40 7.79
CA ASN A 100 -8.94 -18.54 7.93
C ASN A 100 -9.71 -19.87 8.08
N ALA A 101 -10.74 -19.88 8.93
CA ALA A 101 -11.60 -21.05 9.12
C ALA A 101 -12.36 -21.44 7.83
N THR A 102 -12.79 -20.45 7.05
CA THR A 102 -13.50 -20.66 5.78
C THR A 102 -12.58 -21.26 4.72
N LEU A 103 -11.38 -20.69 4.57
CA LEU A 103 -10.48 -21.03 3.47
C LEU A 103 -9.72 -22.34 3.73
N GLY A 104 -9.39 -22.64 4.99
CA GLY A 104 -8.70 -23.88 5.37
C GLY A 104 -7.39 -24.09 4.61
N THR A 105 -6.68 -23.02 4.26
CA THR A 105 -5.47 -23.11 3.42
C THR A 105 -4.37 -23.89 4.12
N GLY A 106 -3.85 -24.92 3.47
CA GLY A 106 -2.85 -25.83 4.04
C GLY A 106 -1.38 -25.38 3.92
N HIS A 107 -1.11 -24.12 3.54
CA HIS A 107 0.25 -23.61 3.33
C HIS A 107 0.45 -22.20 3.92
N GLU A 108 1.67 -21.92 4.37
CA GLU A 108 2.03 -20.68 5.09
C GLU A 108 2.01 -19.43 4.20
N THR A 109 2.13 -19.60 2.88
CA THR A 109 2.13 -18.52 1.87
C THR A 109 0.74 -18.15 1.36
N ALA A 110 -0.32 -18.58 2.04
CA ALA A 110 -1.69 -18.26 1.66
C ALA A 110 -1.94 -16.74 1.60
N ASP A 111 -1.16 -15.95 2.35
CA ASP A 111 -1.13 -14.49 2.31
C ASP A 111 -2.53 -13.86 2.35
N MET A 112 -3.37 -14.39 3.23
CA MET A 112 -4.79 -14.03 3.27
C MET A 112 -5.01 -12.52 3.42
N SER A 113 -5.95 -11.98 2.66
CA SER A 113 -6.47 -10.62 2.80
C SER A 113 -7.98 -10.63 2.69
N TYR A 114 -8.65 -9.63 3.27
CA TYR A 114 -10.11 -9.61 3.29
C TYR A 114 -10.67 -8.20 3.16
N TYR A 115 -11.85 -8.12 2.55
CA TYR A 115 -12.49 -6.86 2.19
C TYR A 115 -14.01 -6.97 2.35
N ALA A 116 -14.66 -5.84 2.63
CA ALA A 116 -16.12 -5.73 2.58
C ALA A 116 -16.60 -5.74 1.13
N ALA A 117 -17.66 -6.49 0.86
CA ALA A 117 -18.29 -6.54 -0.45
C ALA A 117 -19.72 -7.06 -0.34
N ASP A 118 -20.69 -6.35 -0.92
CA ASP A 118 -22.10 -6.79 -0.88
C ASP A 118 -22.41 -7.91 -1.88
N ASN A 119 -21.65 -7.97 -2.98
CA ASN A 119 -21.81 -8.97 -4.02
C ASN A 119 -20.51 -9.19 -4.80
N ARG A 120 -20.55 -10.11 -5.79
CA ARG A 120 -19.37 -10.49 -6.57
C ARG A 120 -18.81 -9.35 -7.43
N ALA A 121 -19.63 -8.36 -7.80
CA ALA A 121 -19.23 -7.22 -8.62
C ALA A 121 -18.71 -6.03 -7.79
N SER A 122 -18.90 -6.03 -6.46
CA SER A 122 -18.32 -5.03 -5.58
C SER A 122 -16.79 -5.07 -5.64
N PHE A 123 -16.15 -3.89 -5.59
CA PHE A 123 -14.70 -3.79 -5.44
C PHE A 123 -14.26 -4.30 -4.06
N ASN A 124 -12.94 -4.32 -3.83
CA ASN A 124 -12.37 -4.69 -2.54
C ASN A 124 -12.41 -3.47 -1.61
N HIS A 125 -13.43 -3.35 -0.76
CA HIS A 125 -13.55 -2.21 0.16
C HIS A 125 -12.87 -2.49 1.50
N SER A 126 -12.08 -1.53 1.99
CA SER A 126 -11.43 -1.63 3.31
C SER A 126 -12.47 -1.73 4.42
N ILE A 127 -12.22 -2.59 5.41
CA ILE A 127 -13.04 -2.72 6.61
C ILE A 127 -12.32 -2.00 7.75
N TRP A 128 -12.85 -0.86 8.18
CA TRP A 128 -12.37 -0.12 9.36
C TRP A 128 -13.05 -0.64 10.62
N THR A 129 -12.25 -1.07 11.61
CA THR A 129 -12.78 -1.36 12.95
C THR A 129 -12.78 -0.07 13.76
N ASN A 130 -13.95 0.40 14.17
CA ASN A 130 -14.08 1.55 15.05
C ASN A 130 -13.40 1.29 16.40
N ASP A 131 -12.82 2.35 16.96
CA ASP A 131 -12.16 2.24 18.24
C ASP A 131 -13.19 2.20 19.38
N SER A 132 -12.86 1.49 20.46
CA SER A 132 -13.64 1.50 21.71
C SER A 132 -13.66 2.90 22.34
N VAL A 133 -14.62 3.19 23.22
CA VAL A 133 -14.57 4.40 24.07
C VAL A 133 -13.40 4.30 25.07
N PHE A 134 -13.18 3.11 25.61
CA PHE A 134 -12.06 2.83 26.51
C PHE A 134 -10.92 2.20 25.71
N GLN A 135 -9.81 2.92 25.63
CA GLN A 135 -8.67 2.52 24.84
C GLN A 135 -7.38 2.72 25.65
N PRO A 136 -6.44 1.77 25.62
CA PRO A 136 -5.13 1.90 26.26
C PRO A 136 -4.30 3.01 25.61
N ASP A 137 -3.28 3.52 26.29
CA ASP A 137 -2.40 4.56 25.77
C ASP A 137 -1.26 3.99 24.92
N THR A 138 -1.65 3.18 23.93
CA THR A 138 -0.74 2.50 23.00
C THR A 138 -1.27 2.59 21.57
N ILE A 139 -0.39 2.29 20.62
CA ILE A 139 -0.71 2.26 19.20
C ILE A 139 -1.62 1.06 18.92
N ASN A 140 -2.77 1.32 18.31
CA ASN A 140 -3.77 0.28 18.03
C ASN A 140 -3.98 0.05 16.53
N LYS A 141 -3.35 0.85 15.66
CA LYS A 141 -3.42 0.70 14.20
C LYS A 141 -2.26 1.39 13.50
N MET A 142 -2.01 0.95 12.27
CA MET A 142 -1.06 1.56 11.37
C MET A 142 -1.76 2.15 10.15
N VAL A 143 -1.35 3.33 9.73
CA VAL A 143 -1.81 3.99 8.50
C VAL A 143 -0.62 4.22 7.59
N ALA A 144 -0.66 3.63 6.39
CA ALA A 144 0.41 3.76 5.42
C ALA A 144 0.10 4.79 4.34
N LEU A 145 0.99 5.77 4.20
CA LEU A 145 1.01 6.80 3.18
C LEU A 145 2.22 6.56 2.27
N GLY A 146 2.07 6.76 0.96
CA GLY A 146 3.17 6.60 0.03
C GLY A 146 2.79 6.20 -1.38
N ASP A 147 3.67 5.46 -2.03
CA ASP A 147 3.52 5.07 -3.43
C ASP A 147 3.36 3.54 -3.61
N SER A 148 3.80 3.04 -4.76
CA SER A 148 3.77 1.62 -5.12
C SER A 148 4.53 0.68 -4.19
N LEU A 149 5.52 1.15 -3.42
CA LEU A 149 6.22 0.30 -2.44
C LEU A 149 5.36 -0.02 -1.22
N SER A 150 4.24 0.69 -1.05
CA SER A 150 3.34 0.54 0.09
C SER A 150 1.89 0.27 -0.32
N ASP A 151 1.48 0.54 -1.56
CA ASP A 151 0.10 0.32 -2.04
C ASP A 151 -0.31 -1.15 -1.96
N THR A 152 -1.43 -1.43 -1.28
CA THR A 152 -2.00 -2.78 -1.11
C THR A 152 -3.25 -3.03 -1.96
N GLY A 153 -3.63 -2.10 -2.83
CA GLY A 153 -4.76 -2.29 -3.76
C GLY A 153 -5.55 -1.03 -4.13
N ASN A 154 -5.14 0.17 -3.74
CA ASN A 154 -5.79 1.42 -4.12
C ASN A 154 -5.74 1.64 -5.64
N MET A 155 -4.55 1.52 -6.25
CA MET A 155 -4.43 1.59 -7.72
C MET A 155 -5.14 0.42 -8.40
N PHE A 156 -5.14 -0.76 -7.77
CA PHE A 156 -5.81 -1.94 -8.30
C PHE A 156 -7.32 -1.76 -8.37
N ASN A 157 -7.97 -1.24 -7.32
CA ASN A 157 -9.39 -0.90 -7.38
C ASN A 157 -9.65 0.23 -8.38
N ALA A 158 -8.81 1.28 -8.42
CA ALA A 158 -8.98 2.41 -9.34
C ALA A 158 -8.88 2.00 -10.82
N SER A 159 -8.07 0.97 -11.13
CA SER A 159 -7.91 0.39 -12.46
C SER A 159 -8.92 -0.72 -12.77
N GLN A 160 -9.93 -0.93 -11.92
CA GLN A 160 -10.90 -2.02 -12.05
C GLN A 160 -10.24 -3.41 -12.11
N TRP A 161 -9.25 -3.62 -11.26
CA TRP A 161 -8.46 -4.84 -11.11
C TRP A 161 -7.64 -5.24 -12.35
N LEU A 162 -7.27 -4.24 -13.17
CA LEU A 162 -6.44 -4.42 -14.36
C LEU A 162 -4.96 -4.13 -14.11
N PHE A 163 -4.63 -3.23 -13.17
CA PHE A 163 -3.28 -2.75 -12.93
C PHE A 163 -2.92 -2.74 -11.43
N PRO A 164 -1.86 -3.42 -10.99
CA PRO A 164 -1.06 -4.35 -11.78
C PRO A 164 -1.82 -5.67 -12.07
N ASN A 165 -1.41 -6.41 -13.10
CA ASN A 165 -2.05 -7.64 -13.55
C ASN A 165 -1.99 -8.74 -12.47
N ARG A 166 -3.13 -9.19 -11.98
CA ARG A 166 -3.21 -10.18 -10.88
C ARG A 166 -2.56 -11.54 -11.13
N ASN A 167 -2.17 -11.87 -12.37
CA ASN A 167 -1.48 -13.13 -12.70
C ASN A 167 0.04 -13.00 -12.63
N SER A 168 0.57 -11.79 -12.43
CA SER A 168 2.01 -11.56 -12.25
C SER A 168 2.32 -10.64 -11.07
N TRP A 169 1.32 -10.01 -10.48
CA TRP A 169 1.45 -9.22 -9.26
C TRP A 169 0.38 -9.62 -8.26
N PHE A 170 0.76 -9.71 -7.00
CA PHE A 170 -0.08 -10.28 -5.96
C PHE A 170 -1.21 -9.32 -5.58
N LEU A 171 -2.43 -9.60 -6.05
CA LEU A 171 -3.68 -8.91 -5.69
C LEU A 171 -3.51 -7.39 -5.47
N GLY A 172 -2.98 -6.71 -6.48
CA GLY A 172 -2.82 -5.25 -6.47
C GLY A 172 -1.57 -4.70 -5.80
N ARG A 173 -0.75 -5.52 -5.12
CA ARG A 173 0.57 -5.12 -4.64
C ARG A 173 1.54 -5.08 -5.82
N PHE A 174 2.46 -4.12 -5.83
CA PHE A 174 3.55 -4.09 -6.82
C PHE A 174 4.69 -5.06 -6.43
N SER A 175 4.33 -6.31 -6.10
CA SER A 175 5.25 -7.37 -5.72
C SER A 175 4.61 -8.74 -5.98
N ASN A 176 5.33 -9.83 -5.70
CA ASN A 176 4.81 -11.20 -5.75
C ASN A 176 4.15 -11.67 -4.46
N GLY A 177 3.99 -10.79 -3.46
CA GLY A 177 3.35 -11.07 -2.19
C GLY A 177 3.07 -9.79 -1.41
N LEU A 178 3.13 -9.89 -0.08
CA LEU A 178 2.89 -8.79 0.85
C LEU A 178 3.97 -7.71 0.73
N VAL A 179 3.58 -6.47 0.99
CA VAL A 179 4.53 -5.36 1.14
C VAL A 179 4.99 -5.21 2.59
N TRP A 180 6.06 -4.43 2.80
CA TRP A 180 6.73 -4.29 4.10
C TRP A 180 5.77 -3.83 5.22
N THR A 181 4.82 -2.95 4.94
CA THR A 181 3.81 -2.49 5.90
C THR A 181 2.90 -3.62 6.37
N GLU A 182 2.54 -4.55 5.50
CA GLU A 182 1.71 -5.72 5.87
C GLU A 182 2.47 -6.65 6.82
N TYR A 183 3.77 -6.87 6.60
CA TYR A 183 4.60 -7.65 7.52
C TYR A 183 4.72 -6.98 8.90
N LEU A 184 4.92 -5.67 8.97
CA LEU A 184 4.98 -4.94 10.24
C LEU A 184 3.66 -5.03 11.03
N ALA A 185 2.54 -4.83 10.36
CA ALA A 185 1.21 -4.90 10.98
C ALA A 185 0.91 -6.30 11.52
N ARG A 186 1.25 -7.34 10.75
CA ARG A 186 1.09 -8.75 11.16
C ARG A 186 1.95 -9.09 12.37
N ASP A 187 3.22 -8.67 12.40
CA ASP A 187 4.11 -8.89 13.55
C ASP A 187 3.57 -8.23 14.83
N LYS A 188 3.02 -7.01 14.70
CA LYS A 188 2.45 -6.27 15.83
C LYS A 188 1.01 -6.63 16.18
N GLY A 189 0.35 -7.48 15.40
CA GLY A 189 -1.03 -7.87 15.64
C GLY A 189 -2.02 -6.71 15.56
N ILE A 190 -1.73 -5.67 14.76
CA ILE A 190 -2.58 -4.49 14.61
C ILE A 190 -3.10 -4.35 13.16
N PRO A 191 -4.26 -3.71 12.93
CA PRO A 191 -4.69 -3.37 11.59
C PRO A 191 -3.72 -2.46 10.83
N LEU A 192 -3.62 -2.70 9.52
CA LEU A 192 -3.06 -1.78 8.55
C LEU A 192 -4.20 -1.18 7.70
N TYR A 193 -4.22 0.15 7.61
CA TYR A 193 -5.06 0.88 6.66
C TYR A 193 -4.18 1.64 5.67
N ASN A 194 -4.44 1.45 4.37
CA ASN A 194 -3.53 1.91 3.33
C ASN A 194 -4.13 3.08 2.52
N TRP A 195 -3.42 4.20 2.52
CA TRP A 195 -3.69 5.36 1.67
C TRP A 195 -2.62 5.57 0.59
N ALA A 196 -1.57 4.75 0.57
CA ALA A 196 -0.57 4.75 -0.48
C ALA A 196 -1.20 4.42 -1.83
N VAL A 197 -0.70 5.06 -2.91
CA VAL A 197 -1.25 4.86 -4.26
C VAL A 197 -0.11 4.59 -5.23
N GLY A 198 -0.21 3.47 -5.96
CA GLY A 198 0.81 3.03 -6.90
C GLY A 198 1.08 4.01 -8.03
N GLY A 199 2.19 4.74 -7.96
CA GLY A 199 2.65 5.70 -8.98
C GLY A 199 3.51 5.08 -10.10
N ALA A 200 3.41 3.78 -10.36
CA ALA A 200 4.28 3.13 -11.36
C ALA A 200 4.00 3.71 -12.76
N ALA A 201 5.02 3.79 -13.62
CA ALA A 201 4.87 4.27 -15.00
C ALA A 201 3.59 3.67 -15.61
N GLY A 202 2.62 4.49 -16.00
CA GLY A 202 1.28 4.05 -16.44
C GLY A 202 0.09 4.83 -15.86
N THR A 203 0.30 5.63 -14.83
CA THR A 203 -0.77 6.33 -14.08
C THR A 203 -1.54 7.42 -14.80
N ASN A 204 -1.04 8.01 -15.89
CA ASN A 204 -1.75 9.12 -16.57
C ASN A 204 -3.12 8.69 -17.12
N GLN A 205 -3.42 7.38 -17.16
CA GLN A 205 -4.66 6.81 -17.65
C GLN A 205 -5.72 6.54 -16.56
N TYR A 206 -5.33 6.48 -15.28
CA TYR A 206 -6.23 6.15 -14.17
C TYR A 206 -6.26 7.31 -13.18
N VAL A 207 -7.46 7.79 -12.82
CA VAL A 207 -7.68 8.97 -11.95
C VAL A 207 -7.26 8.67 -10.51
N ALA A 208 -5.96 8.56 -10.28
CA ALA A 208 -5.34 8.16 -9.03
C ALA A 208 -3.97 8.84 -8.79
N LEU A 209 -3.61 9.85 -9.57
CA LEU A 209 -2.43 10.67 -9.29
C LEU A 209 -2.75 11.70 -8.21
N THR A 210 -2.58 11.29 -6.96
CA THR A 210 -2.70 12.17 -5.80
C THR A 210 -1.36 12.29 -5.10
N GLY A 211 -0.83 13.51 -4.98
CA GLY A 211 0.35 13.77 -4.15
C GLY A 211 0.13 13.31 -2.71
N VAL A 212 1.20 13.15 -1.93
CA VAL A 212 1.06 12.65 -0.54
C VAL A 212 0.17 13.55 0.32
N THR A 213 0.15 14.86 0.07
CA THR A 213 -0.76 15.81 0.75
C THR A 213 -2.23 15.46 0.53
N GLU A 214 -2.59 14.99 -0.66
CA GLU A 214 -3.96 14.59 -0.98
C GLU A 214 -4.31 13.24 -0.35
N GLN A 215 -3.33 12.32 -0.20
CA GLN A 215 -3.53 11.10 0.58
C GLN A 215 -3.85 11.43 2.04
N VAL A 216 -3.09 12.34 2.67
CA VAL A 216 -3.37 12.82 4.04
C VAL A 216 -4.72 13.51 4.13
N THR A 217 -5.07 14.35 3.14
CA THR A 217 -6.36 15.04 3.13
C THR A 217 -7.52 14.06 3.03
N SER A 218 -7.43 13.10 2.10
CA SER A 218 -8.40 12.01 1.95
C SER A 218 -8.54 11.24 3.26
N TYR A 219 -7.43 10.78 3.82
CA TYR A 219 -7.38 10.07 5.09
C TYR A 219 -8.14 10.81 6.21
N LEU A 220 -7.82 12.09 6.43
CA LEU A 220 -8.47 12.89 7.46
C LEU A 220 -9.97 13.02 7.21
N THR A 221 -10.41 13.06 5.96
CA THR A 221 -11.83 13.07 5.59
C THR A 221 -12.54 11.77 5.99
N TYR A 222 -11.93 10.59 5.77
CA TYR A 222 -12.48 9.31 6.25
C TYR A 222 -12.48 9.25 7.79
N MET A 223 -11.45 9.77 8.46
CA MET A 223 -11.38 9.74 9.93
C MET A 223 -12.45 10.56 10.62
N LYS A 224 -13.09 11.52 9.93
CA LYS A 224 -14.28 12.20 10.47
C LYS A 224 -15.46 11.26 10.70
N MET A 225 -15.50 10.12 10.01
CA MET A 225 -16.59 9.14 10.11
C MET A 225 -16.30 8.01 11.10
N ALA A 226 -15.04 7.84 11.51
CA ALA A 226 -14.64 6.84 12.50
C ALA A 226 -15.13 7.23 13.91
N LYS A 227 -15.59 6.25 14.68
CA LYS A 227 -15.97 6.45 16.09
C LYS A 227 -14.75 6.35 16.99
N ASN A 228 -14.69 7.23 17.99
CA ASN A 228 -13.67 7.28 19.06
C ASN A 228 -12.22 7.32 18.55
N TYR A 229 -12.00 7.78 17.32
CA TYR A 229 -10.69 7.80 16.70
C TYR A 229 -9.73 8.75 17.43
N ARG A 230 -8.50 8.28 17.68
CA ARG A 230 -7.43 9.03 18.37
C ARG A 230 -6.14 9.01 17.54
N PRO A 231 -5.74 10.11 16.89
CA PRO A 231 -4.57 10.14 16.02
C PRO A 231 -3.24 9.89 16.72
N GLU A 232 -3.15 10.18 18.01
CA GLU A 232 -2.01 9.85 18.85
C GLU A 232 -1.81 8.33 19.04
N ARG A 233 -2.81 7.50 18.70
CA ARG A 233 -2.76 6.02 18.79
C ARG A 233 -2.57 5.31 17.46
N THR A 234 -2.22 6.09 16.44
CA THR A 234 -1.93 5.58 15.10
C THR A 234 -0.44 5.69 14.83
N LEU A 235 0.19 4.60 14.37
CA LEU A 235 1.49 4.67 13.72
C LEU A 235 1.29 5.06 12.26
N PHE A 236 1.78 6.23 11.87
CA PHE A 236 1.81 6.63 10.47
C PHE A 236 3.11 6.20 9.84
N THR A 237 3.07 5.60 8.67
CA THR A 237 4.27 5.36 7.87
C THR A 237 4.24 6.21 6.62
N LEU A 238 5.37 6.82 6.29
CA LEU A 238 5.49 7.67 5.11
C LEU A 238 6.79 7.39 4.35
N GLU A 239 6.62 6.88 3.13
CA GLU A 239 7.65 6.74 2.11
C GLU A 239 7.08 7.29 0.80
N PHE A 240 7.75 8.25 0.17
CA PHE A 240 7.22 8.92 -1.01
C PHE A 240 8.33 9.60 -1.82
N GLY A 241 8.24 9.54 -3.15
CA GLY A 241 9.02 10.37 -4.06
C GLY A 241 9.86 9.62 -5.09
N LEU A 242 10.00 8.28 -4.97
CA LEU A 242 10.69 7.50 -5.99
C LEU A 242 9.99 7.58 -7.33
N ASN A 243 8.68 7.36 -7.33
CA ASN A 243 7.86 7.44 -8.53
C ASN A 243 7.89 8.85 -9.15
N ASP A 244 7.85 9.90 -8.34
CA ASP A 244 8.00 11.32 -8.71
C ASP A 244 9.27 11.59 -9.50
N PHE A 245 10.41 11.08 -9.02
CA PHE A 245 11.71 11.27 -9.69
C PHE A 245 11.91 10.36 -10.90
N MET A 246 11.40 9.12 -10.86
CA MET A 246 11.65 8.12 -11.90
C MET A 246 10.68 8.22 -13.09
N ASN A 247 9.40 8.49 -12.82
CA ASN A 247 8.34 8.34 -13.82
C ASN A 247 7.72 9.67 -14.27
N TYR A 248 7.80 10.71 -13.43
CA TYR A 248 7.14 12.00 -13.68
C TYR A 248 8.11 13.17 -13.85
N ASP A 249 9.42 12.91 -13.67
CA ASP A 249 10.49 13.91 -13.70
C ASP A 249 10.21 15.14 -12.82
N ARG A 250 9.50 14.97 -11.71
CA ARG A 250 9.23 16.08 -10.78
C ARG A 250 10.53 16.60 -10.18
N GLU A 251 10.52 17.89 -9.87
CA GLU A 251 11.69 18.53 -9.26
C GLU A 251 11.73 18.30 -7.75
N VAL A 252 12.94 18.24 -7.19
CA VAL A 252 13.14 17.98 -5.75
C VAL A 252 12.39 19.03 -4.91
N SER A 253 12.34 20.28 -5.35
CA SER A 253 11.59 21.35 -4.67
C SER A 253 10.08 21.07 -4.57
N GLU A 254 9.49 20.50 -5.63
CA GLU A 254 8.06 20.18 -5.67
C GLU A 254 7.73 19.01 -4.74
N VAL A 255 8.55 17.95 -4.77
CA VAL A 255 8.39 16.78 -3.89
C VAL A 255 8.63 17.17 -2.42
N LYS A 256 9.61 18.06 -2.15
CA LYS A 256 9.81 18.65 -0.81
C LYS A 256 8.58 19.40 -0.32
N ALA A 257 7.96 20.23 -1.16
CA ALA A 257 6.79 21.01 -0.78
C ALA A 257 5.58 20.12 -0.45
N ASP A 258 5.35 19.07 -1.27
CA ASP A 258 4.28 18.10 -1.04
C ASP A 258 4.52 17.29 0.24
N PHE A 259 5.72 16.74 0.42
CA PHE A 259 6.10 16.00 1.63
C PHE A 259 5.99 16.87 2.89
N SER A 260 6.46 18.12 2.84
CA SER A 260 6.34 19.08 3.95
C SER A 260 4.87 19.33 4.31
N SER A 261 4.02 19.55 3.31
CA SER A 261 2.60 19.88 3.51
C SER A 261 1.84 18.69 4.10
N ALA A 262 2.16 17.47 3.66
CA ALA A 262 1.62 16.25 4.25
C ALA A 262 1.99 16.11 5.73
N LEU A 263 3.27 16.30 6.10
CA LEU A 263 3.70 16.20 7.50
C LEU A 263 3.11 17.28 8.40
N ILE A 264 3.03 18.52 7.90
CA ILE A 264 2.37 19.62 8.63
C ILE A 264 0.91 19.26 8.90
N ARG A 265 0.17 18.86 7.87
CA ARG A 265 -1.25 18.55 8.01
C ARG A 265 -1.50 17.35 8.92
N LEU A 266 -0.64 16.34 8.86
CA LEU A 266 -0.74 15.13 9.67
C LEU A 266 -0.48 15.45 11.16
N THR A 267 0.54 16.24 11.46
CA THR A 267 0.88 16.64 12.84
C THR A 267 -0.08 17.68 13.41
N ASP A 268 -0.56 18.64 12.61
CA ASP A 268 -1.64 19.56 13.00
C ASP A 268 -2.94 18.83 13.33
N ALA A 269 -3.19 17.68 12.68
CA ALA A 269 -4.31 16.80 12.97
C ALA A 269 -4.09 15.89 14.20
N GLY A 270 -2.95 16.00 14.89
CA GLY A 270 -2.68 15.31 16.16
C GLY A 270 -1.88 14.02 16.06
N ALA A 271 -1.30 13.68 14.90
CA ALA A 271 -0.42 12.53 14.79
C ALA A 271 0.82 12.66 15.68
N GLN A 272 1.12 11.60 16.44
CA GLN A 272 2.25 11.58 17.38
C GLN A 272 3.31 10.52 17.05
N ASN A 273 2.97 9.47 16.29
CA ASN A 273 3.88 8.37 15.97
C ASN A 273 4.07 8.29 14.46
N ILE A 274 5.27 8.58 13.96
CA ILE A 274 5.54 8.67 12.51
C ILE A 274 6.84 7.96 12.16
N MET A 275 6.76 6.99 11.24
CA MET A 275 7.93 6.33 10.65
C MET A 275 8.21 6.92 9.27
N LEU A 276 9.37 7.57 9.13
CA LEU A 276 9.86 8.13 7.87
C LEU A 276 10.93 7.24 7.25
N PHE A 277 11.04 7.29 5.92
CA PHE A 277 11.97 6.46 5.16
C PHE A 277 12.86 7.35 4.28
N THR A 278 14.17 7.12 4.33
CA THR A 278 15.02 7.52 3.20
C THR A 278 14.67 6.67 1.98
N LEU A 279 14.79 7.24 0.79
CA LEU A 279 14.51 6.55 -0.46
C LEU A 279 15.70 5.66 -0.86
N PRO A 280 15.49 4.38 -1.23
CA PRO A 280 16.54 3.56 -1.84
C PRO A 280 17.05 4.18 -3.14
N ASP A 281 18.31 3.92 -3.49
CA ASP A 281 18.85 4.32 -4.80
C ASP A 281 18.25 3.41 -5.89
N ALA A 282 17.06 3.76 -6.36
CA ALA A 282 16.34 3.02 -7.38
C ALA A 282 17.10 2.92 -8.71
N THR A 283 18.16 3.70 -8.92
CA THR A 283 19.02 3.58 -10.12
C THR A 283 19.78 2.24 -10.19
N LYS A 284 19.77 1.47 -9.10
CA LYS A 284 20.29 0.10 -9.07
C LYS A 284 19.28 -0.96 -9.56
N ALA A 285 18.01 -0.58 -9.78
CA ALA A 285 16.99 -1.51 -10.26
C ALA A 285 17.22 -1.91 -11.72
N PRO A 286 16.79 -3.12 -12.15
CA PRO A 286 17.02 -3.62 -13.50
C PRO A 286 16.55 -2.69 -14.63
N GLN A 287 15.52 -1.86 -14.40
CA GLN A 287 15.01 -0.92 -15.40
C GLN A 287 16.08 0.05 -15.92
N PHE A 288 17.08 0.40 -15.09
CA PHE A 288 18.12 1.36 -15.47
C PHE A 288 19.20 0.75 -16.37
N LYS A 289 19.16 -0.57 -16.63
CA LYS A 289 19.91 -1.19 -17.74
C LYS A 289 19.49 -0.64 -19.11
N TYR A 290 18.29 -0.04 -19.19
CA TYR A 290 17.74 0.55 -20.40
C TYR A 290 17.81 2.09 -20.40
N SER A 291 18.52 2.68 -19.44
CA SER A 291 18.70 4.13 -19.30
C SER A 291 20.12 4.56 -19.67
N THR A 292 20.27 5.84 -19.99
CA THR A 292 21.59 6.46 -20.18
C THR A 292 22.26 6.76 -18.82
N GLN A 293 23.58 6.92 -18.84
CA GLN A 293 24.33 7.30 -17.64
C GLN A 293 23.88 8.67 -17.08
N ASP A 294 23.56 9.62 -17.96
CA ASP A 294 23.09 10.96 -17.57
C ASP A 294 21.74 10.88 -16.84
N GLU A 295 20.82 10.04 -17.30
CA GLU A 295 19.53 9.80 -16.62
C GLU A 295 19.72 9.14 -15.25
N ILE A 296 20.62 8.15 -15.16
CA ILE A 296 20.99 7.50 -13.90
C ILE A 296 21.54 8.54 -12.91
N GLU A 297 22.47 9.39 -13.34
CA GLU A 297 23.08 10.41 -12.48
C GLU A 297 22.06 11.48 -12.06
N LYS A 298 21.18 11.89 -12.96
CA LYS A 298 20.08 12.84 -12.67
C LYS A 298 19.16 12.29 -11.57
N VAL A 299 18.63 11.07 -11.73
CA VAL A 299 17.72 10.46 -10.75
C VAL A 299 18.43 10.23 -9.41
N ARG A 300 19.67 9.71 -9.44
CA ARG A 300 20.46 9.50 -8.22
C ARG A 300 20.71 10.81 -7.45
N ALA A 301 20.98 11.91 -8.16
CA ALA A 301 21.16 13.21 -7.54
C ALA A 301 19.88 13.70 -6.86
N LYS A 302 18.71 13.56 -7.51
CA LYS A 302 17.40 13.89 -6.92
C LYS A 302 17.15 13.09 -5.63
N ILE A 303 17.36 11.77 -5.67
CA ILE A 303 17.22 10.87 -4.50
C ILE A 303 18.13 11.31 -3.35
N LYS A 304 19.42 11.56 -3.62
CA LYS A 304 20.38 11.98 -2.59
C LYS A 304 19.98 13.29 -1.91
N LEU A 305 19.59 14.29 -2.70
CA LEU A 305 19.15 15.58 -2.16
C LEU A 305 17.88 15.45 -1.33
N PHE A 306 16.92 14.63 -1.77
CA PHE A 306 15.69 14.41 -1.02
C PHE A 306 15.93 13.62 0.27
N ASN A 307 16.85 12.66 0.27
CA ASN A 307 17.24 11.92 1.48
C ASN A 307 17.92 12.78 2.55
N ILE A 308 18.59 13.87 2.17
CA ILE A 308 19.06 14.87 3.13
C ILE A 308 17.87 15.58 3.76
N TYR A 309 16.92 16.01 2.94
CA TYR A 309 15.72 16.69 3.42
C TYR A 309 14.85 15.81 4.34
N ILE A 310 14.65 14.53 4.03
CA ILE A 310 13.90 13.61 4.91
C ILE A 310 14.55 13.51 6.29
N ARG A 311 15.90 13.44 6.35
CA ARG A 311 16.64 13.44 7.63
C ARG A 311 16.42 14.74 8.41
N GLU A 312 16.44 15.88 7.73
CA GLU A 312 16.14 17.18 8.34
C GLU A 312 14.70 17.26 8.87
N GLN A 313 13.72 16.71 8.13
CA GLN A 313 12.32 16.66 8.59
C GLN A 313 12.16 15.74 9.80
N ALA A 314 12.80 14.56 9.80
CA ALA A 314 12.76 13.66 10.94
C ALA A 314 13.26 14.35 12.21
N GLN A 315 14.45 14.98 12.13
CA GLN A 315 15.02 15.73 13.27
C GLN A 315 14.11 16.88 13.71
N TYR A 316 13.57 17.65 12.76
CA TYR A 316 12.69 18.77 13.06
C TYR A 316 11.44 18.37 13.86
N TYR A 317 10.80 17.24 13.52
CA TYR A 317 9.63 16.76 14.26
C TYR A 317 9.99 16.08 15.58
N GLN A 318 11.16 15.43 15.67
CA GLN A 318 11.70 14.95 16.95
C GLN A 318 11.93 16.11 17.93
N ASP A 319 12.51 17.23 17.46
CA ASP A 319 12.75 18.42 18.26
C ASP A 319 11.44 19.08 18.74
N LYS A 320 10.33 18.85 18.04
CA LYS A 320 8.97 19.24 18.45
C LYS A 320 8.31 18.27 19.43
N GLY A 321 8.96 17.17 19.78
CA GLY A 321 8.45 16.15 20.68
C GLY A 321 7.54 15.11 20.03
N ILE A 322 7.48 15.04 18.70
CA ILE A 322 6.78 13.97 17.98
C ILE A 322 7.65 12.70 18.01
N ASN A 323 7.05 11.54 18.26
CA ASN A 323 7.74 10.26 18.23
C ASN A 323 7.99 9.85 16.76
N VAL A 324 9.15 10.25 16.23
CA VAL A 324 9.52 9.96 14.84
C VAL A 324 10.69 8.98 14.79
N ALA A 325 10.47 7.85 14.11
CA ALA A 325 11.55 6.96 13.69
C ALA A 325 11.97 7.26 12.25
N LEU A 326 13.27 7.31 11.99
CA LEU A 326 13.81 7.33 10.63
C LEU A 326 14.40 5.96 10.27
N VAL A 327 13.88 5.35 9.20
CA VAL A 327 14.41 4.14 8.59
C VAL A 327 15.36 4.53 7.46
N ASP A 328 16.62 4.10 7.54
CA ASP A 328 17.59 4.32 6.47
C ASP A 328 17.48 3.23 5.37
N ALA A 329 16.38 3.26 4.61
CA ALA A 329 16.15 2.30 3.53
C ALA A 329 17.19 2.45 2.40
N ALA A 330 17.77 3.65 2.23
CA ALA A 330 18.90 3.88 1.33
C ALA A 330 20.10 2.99 1.67
N GLN A 331 20.48 2.94 2.94
CA GLN A 331 21.56 2.08 3.39
C GLN A 331 21.19 0.60 3.28
N MET A 332 20.01 0.20 3.76
CA MET A 332 19.55 -1.20 3.70
C MET A 332 19.55 -1.75 2.28
N PHE A 333 19.06 -0.96 1.32
CA PHE A 333 19.02 -1.35 -0.08
C PHE A 333 20.40 -1.32 -0.73
N ASN A 334 21.28 -0.41 -0.32
CA ASN A 334 22.67 -0.40 -0.78
C ASN A 334 23.38 -1.70 -0.38
N ASP A 335 23.25 -2.13 0.86
CA ASP A 335 23.88 -3.35 1.37
C ASP A 335 23.33 -4.59 0.64
N LEU A 336 22.00 -4.64 0.50
CA LEU A 336 21.30 -5.72 -0.21
C LEU A 336 21.74 -5.85 -1.68
N THR A 337 21.92 -4.73 -2.37
CA THR A 337 22.29 -4.74 -3.81
C THR A 337 23.79 -4.94 -4.06
N THR A 338 24.64 -4.63 -3.07
CA THR A 338 26.09 -4.82 -3.17
C THR A 338 26.51 -6.22 -2.73
N GLU A 339 25.93 -6.77 -1.65
CA GLU A 339 26.26 -8.09 -1.10
C GLU A 339 25.01 -8.97 -0.87
N PRO A 340 24.21 -9.29 -1.91
CA PRO A 340 22.94 -10.00 -1.73
C PRO A 340 23.07 -11.34 -0.97
N ASN A 341 24.14 -12.09 -1.23
CA ASN A 341 24.39 -13.38 -0.58
C ASN A 341 24.53 -13.27 0.94
N ALA A 342 25.11 -12.17 1.44
CA ALA A 342 25.22 -11.90 2.88
C ALA A 342 23.86 -11.66 3.54
N HIS A 343 22.84 -11.34 2.73
CA HIS A 343 21.47 -11.05 3.15
C HIS A 343 20.47 -12.15 2.75
N GLY A 344 20.94 -13.29 2.24
CA GLY A 344 20.12 -14.45 1.90
C GLY A 344 19.54 -14.46 0.49
N PHE A 345 19.93 -13.50 -0.35
CA PHE A 345 19.52 -13.37 -1.76
C PHE A 345 20.67 -13.78 -2.67
N GLU A 346 20.36 -14.25 -3.87
CA GLU A 346 21.36 -14.69 -4.86
C GLU A 346 21.45 -13.72 -6.04
N ASN A 347 20.35 -13.02 -6.35
CA ASN A 347 20.30 -12.05 -7.45
C ASN A 347 19.75 -10.69 -7.00
N ALA A 348 20.54 -9.63 -7.22
CA ALA A 348 20.15 -8.24 -6.99
C ALA A 348 20.38 -7.33 -8.21
N LYS A 349 20.42 -7.90 -9.42
CA LYS A 349 20.70 -7.16 -10.66
C LYS A 349 19.65 -7.39 -11.73
N ASP A 350 19.00 -8.54 -11.71
CA ASP A 350 18.04 -8.98 -12.72
C ASP A 350 16.63 -9.04 -12.15
N ALA A 351 15.64 -8.91 -13.04
CA ALA A 351 14.25 -9.17 -12.69
C ALA A 351 14.03 -10.68 -12.59
N CYS A 352 13.25 -11.12 -11.61
CA CYS A 352 12.79 -12.51 -11.54
C CYS A 352 11.83 -12.84 -12.70
N LEU A 353 10.93 -11.92 -13.03
CA LEU A 353 10.06 -11.99 -14.21
C LEU A 353 10.87 -11.84 -15.51
N ASN A 354 10.45 -12.54 -16.56
CA ASN A 354 11.06 -12.47 -17.89
C ASN A 354 10.65 -11.19 -18.63
N ILE A 355 11.07 -10.04 -18.11
CA ILE A 355 10.83 -8.70 -18.66
C ILE A 355 12.19 -8.10 -19.03
N ASN A 356 12.43 -7.97 -20.34
CA ASN A 356 13.71 -7.52 -20.89
C ASN A 356 13.65 -6.07 -21.44
N ARG A 357 12.86 -5.21 -20.81
CA ARG A 357 12.66 -3.79 -21.17
C ARG A 357 12.15 -2.98 -19.98
N SER A 358 12.18 -1.65 -20.11
CA SER A 358 11.46 -0.75 -19.21
C SER A 358 10.21 -0.19 -19.91
N ASN A 359 9.03 -0.67 -19.54
CA ASN A 359 7.75 -0.20 -20.10
C ASN A 359 6.61 -0.30 -19.08
N SER A 360 5.88 0.81 -18.90
CA SER A 360 4.67 0.91 -18.07
C SER A 360 3.62 -0.15 -18.37
N MET A 361 3.47 -0.51 -19.64
CA MET A 361 2.47 -1.46 -20.10
C MET A 361 2.74 -2.87 -19.59
N ASP A 362 3.96 -3.19 -19.14
CA ASP A 362 4.26 -4.52 -18.64
C ASP A 362 3.39 -4.85 -17.41
N TYR A 363 3.06 -3.88 -16.56
CA TYR A 363 2.14 -4.07 -15.42
C TYR A 363 0.70 -4.46 -15.82
N LEU A 364 0.30 -4.33 -17.09
CA LEU A 364 -1.03 -4.75 -17.57
C LEU A 364 -1.06 -6.20 -18.10
N TYR A 365 0.10 -6.82 -18.30
CA TYR A 365 0.23 -8.14 -18.92
C TYR A 365 0.78 -9.17 -17.95
N SER A 366 0.44 -10.44 -18.18
CA SER A 366 1.08 -11.53 -17.45
C SER A 366 2.47 -11.84 -18.02
N HIS A 367 3.43 -12.10 -17.14
CA HIS A 367 4.80 -12.50 -17.46
C HIS A 367 5.13 -13.78 -16.69
N SER A 368 5.88 -14.68 -17.33
CA SER A 368 6.45 -15.84 -16.67
C SER A 368 7.76 -15.48 -15.95
N LEU A 369 8.19 -16.34 -15.03
CA LEU A 369 9.54 -16.27 -14.48
C LEU A 369 10.61 -16.51 -15.56
N THR A 370 11.81 -15.99 -15.34
CA THR A 370 13.00 -16.49 -16.05
C THR A 370 13.32 -17.93 -15.60
N ASN A 371 14.05 -18.69 -16.43
CA ASN A 371 14.48 -20.03 -16.04
C ASN A 371 15.37 -20.02 -14.78
N ASP A 372 16.17 -18.97 -14.61
CA ASP A 372 17.06 -18.81 -13.45
C ASP A 372 16.23 -18.56 -12.17
N CYS A 373 15.30 -17.61 -12.21
CA CYS A 373 14.43 -17.38 -11.05
C CYS A 373 13.55 -18.59 -10.72
N ALA A 374 13.03 -19.31 -11.72
CA ALA A 374 12.27 -20.53 -11.48
C ALA A 374 13.11 -21.66 -10.86
N TYR A 375 14.43 -21.68 -11.11
CA TYR A 375 15.34 -22.66 -10.51
C TYR A 375 15.69 -22.31 -9.06
N HIS A 376 15.95 -21.05 -8.75
CA HIS A 376 16.34 -20.59 -7.40
C HIS A 376 15.16 -20.26 -6.49
N GLY A 377 14.00 -19.95 -7.07
CA GLY A 377 12.84 -19.38 -6.38
C GLY A 377 12.91 -17.86 -6.27
N SER A 378 11.76 -17.20 -6.33
CA SER A 378 11.63 -15.73 -6.25
C SER A 378 12.10 -15.14 -4.92
N ASP A 379 12.09 -15.91 -3.84
CA ASP A 379 12.62 -15.48 -2.54
C ASP A 379 14.14 -15.28 -2.53
N LYS A 380 14.86 -15.74 -3.57
CA LYS A 380 16.29 -15.50 -3.78
C LYS A 380 16.58 -14.27 -4.62
N TYR A 381 15.55 -13.60 -5.14
CA TYR A 381 15.68 -12.41 -5.96
C TYR A 381 15.32 -11.16 -5.17
N VAL A 382 16.09 -10.09 -5.36
CA VAL A 382 15.75 -8.77 -4.80
C VAL A 382 14.60 -8.14 -5.59
N PHE A 383 14.63 -8.25 -6.92
CA PHE A 383 13.66 -7.60 -7.80
C PHE A 383 12.69 -8.62 -8.41
N TRP A 384 11.39 -8.31 -8.30
CA TRP A 384 10.34 -9.11 -8.91
C TRP A 384 10.24 -8.81 -10.42
N GLY A 385 9.87 -7.57 -10.75
CA GLY A 385 9.96 -7.02 -12.10
C GLY A 385 11.24 -6.25 -12.31
N VAL A 386 11.25 -5.31 -13.26
CA VAL A 386 12.41 -4.44 -13.52
C VAL A 386 12.53 -3.27 -12.55
N THR A 387 11.51 -3.02 -11.74
CA THR A 387 11.44 -1.86 -10.82
C THR A 387 11.28 -2.31 -9.37
N HIS A 388 10.24 -3.08 -9.08
CA HIS A 388 9.83 -3.35 -7.70
C HIS A 388 10.49 -4.56 -7.05
N PRO A 389 10.68 -4.51 -5.72
CA PRO A 389 11.24 -5.61 -4.96
C PRO A 389 10.28 -6.82 -4.86
N THR A 390 10.84 -7.99 -4.57
CA THR A 390 10.08 -9.20 -4.19
C THR A 390 9.51 -9.07 -2.78
N THR A 391 8.53 -9.92 -2.45
CA THR A 391 7.96 -10.03 -1.10
C THR A 391 9.02 -10.44 -0.07
N ALA A 392 10.02 -11.24 -0.48
CA ALA A 392 11.16 -11.56 0.37
C ALA A 392 11.99 -10.33 0.73
N THR A 393 12.20 -9.42 -0.23
CA THR A 393 12.87 -8.14 0.04
C THR A 393 12.03 -7.25 0.96
N HIS A 394 10.71 -7.19 0.75
CA HIS A 394 9.81 -6.49 1.67
C HIS A 394 9.86 -7.06 3.08
N LYS A 395 9.87 -8.40 3.21
CA LYS A 395 10.03 -9.07 4.50
C LYS A 395 11.38 -8.74 5.14
N TYR A 396 12.48 -8.77 4.38
CA TYR A 396 13.80 -8.39 4.86
C TYR A 396 13.81 -6.96 5.44
N ILE A 397 13.21 -6.00 4.72
CA ILE A 397 13.08 -4.61 5.18
C ILE A 397 12.26 -4.56 6.47
N ALA A 398 11.11 -5.25 6.53
CA ALA A 398 10.28 -5.32 7.72
C ALA A 398 11.05 -5.90 8.92
N ASP A 399 11.77 -7.01 8.75
CA ASP A 399 12.57 -7.63 9.81
C ASP A 399 13.66 -6.68 10.33
N LYS A 400 14.30 -5.88 9.46
CA LYS A 400 15.27 -4.86 9.87
C LYS A 400 14.63 -3.71 10.67
N ILE A 401 13.43 -3.29 10.29
CA ILE A 401 12.67 -2.27 11.03
C ILE A 401 12.26 -2.80 12.41
N LEU A 402 11.73 -4.02 12.47
CA LEU A 402 11.32 -4.71 13.69
C LEU A 402 12.49 -4.87 14.67
N ALA A 403 13.67 -5.26 14.18
CA ALA A 403 14.88 -5.40 14.99
C ALA A 403 15.49 -4.06 15.41
N GLY A 404 15.18 -2.97 14.70
CA GLY A 404 15.75 -1.65 14.91
C GLY A 404 14.76 -0.67 15.51
N VAL A 405 14.20 0.18 14.64
CA VAL A 405 13.46 1.37 15.06
C VAL A 405 12.07 1.10 15.63
N MET A 406 11.51 -0.11 15.42
CA MET A 406 10.15 -0.41 15.87
C MET A 406 9.99 -0.34 17.41
N ASN A 407 11.06 -0.59 18.17
CA ASN A 407 11.05 -0.52 19.63
C ASN A 407 10.88 0.90 20.19
N GLN A 408 10.87 1.94 19.34
CA GLN A 408 10.55 3.32 19.73
C GLN A 408 9.04 3.53 19.99
N TYR A 409 8.21 2.60 19.54
CA TYR A 409 6.76 2.69 19.61
C TYR A 409 6.19 1.74 20.68
N SER A 410 5.11 2.18 21.33
CA SER A 410 4.36 1.35 22.28
C SER A 410 3.09 0.84 21.61
N PHE A 411 2.93 -0.49 21.54
CA PHE A 411 1.75 -1.17 20.99
C PHE A 411 0.89 -1.76 22.09
#